data_AF-A0A8H4API1-F1
#
_entry.id   AF-A0A8H4API1-F1
#
_cell.length_a   1.000
_cell.length_b   1.000
_cell.length_c   1.000
_cell.angle_alpha   90.00
_cell.angle_beta   90.00
_cell.angle_gamma   90.00
#
_symmetry.space_group_name_H-M   'P 1'
#
loop_
_entity.id
_entity.type
_entity.pdbx_description
1 polymer ?
#
loop_
_entity_poly.entity_id
_entity_poly.type
_entity_poly.pdbx_seq_one_letter_code
_entity_poly.pdbx_strand_id
1 'polypeptide(L)'
;MLTSKFGVLPYMELEIVKEGKYSYASNIYAFGILLIKITTGKHIYGANNNDRPPFDELIPSFYQNIIHPCCDKEPSNRPNEQTLTMKSSVGN
;
A
#
# COMPACT_ATOMS: atom_id res chain seq x y z
N MET A 1 -8.29 6.21 -11.71
CA MET A 1 -9.48 5.40 -12.03
C MET A 1 -8.98 4.05 -12.54
N LEU A 2 -9.16 2.97 -11.78
CA LEU A 2 -8.85 1.59 -12.21
C LEU A 2 -10.17 0.85 -12.39
N THR A 3 -10.71 0.91 -13.60
CA THR A 3 -11.94 0.22 -14.01
C THR A 3 -11.61 -1.19 -14.50
N SER A 4 -11.37 -2.11 -13.58
CA SER A 4 -11.57 -3.53 -13.85
C SER A 4 -12.28 -4.10 -12.64
N LYS A 5 -13.31 -4.90 -12.91
CA LYS A 5 -14.27 -5.47 -11.95
C LYS A 5 -13.59 -6.24 -10.79
N PHE A 6 -12.31 -6.52 -10.94
CA PHE A 6 -11.35 -6.89 -9.91
C PHE A 6 -10.08 -6.13 -10.27
N GLY A 7 -9.56 -5.30 -9.37
CA GLY A 7 -8.24 -4.69 -9.53
C GLY A 7 -7.14 -5.73 -9.76
N VAL A 8 -5.90 -5.31 -9.90
CA VAL A 8 -4.79 -6.27 -10.03
C VAL A 8 -4.57 -6.90 -8.64
N LEU A 9 -4.95 -8.19 -8.49
CA LEU A 9 -5.00 -8.94 -7.21
C LEU A 9 -3.86 -8.66 -6.20
N PRO A 10 -2.57 -8.55 -6.58
CA PRO A 10 -1.51 -8.22 -5.63
C PRO A 10 -1.54 -6.82 -5.01
N TYR A 11 -2.28 -5.88 -5.61
CA TYR A 11 -2.42 -4.50 -5.11
C TYR A 11 -3.75 -4.28 -4.41
N MET A 12 -4.66 -5.26 -4.48
CA MET A 12 -5.94 -5.17 -3.82
C MET A 12 -5.83 -5.58 -2.37
N GLU A 13 -6.39 -4.73 -1.54
CA GLU A 13 -6.59 -4.99 -0.14
C GLU A 13 -7.56 -6.16 0.06
N LEU A 14 -7.29 -7.00 1.07
CA LEU A 14 -8.12 -8.17 1.39
C LEU A 14 -9.58 -7.82 1.69
N GLU A 15 -9.87 -6.62 2.21
CA GLU A 15 -11.24 -6.14 2.43
C GLU A 15 -11.98 -5.91 1.11
N ILE A 16 -11.33 -5.31 0.09
CA ILE A 16 -11.95 -5.14 -1.24
C ILE A 16 -12.27 -6.51 -1.84
N VAL A 17 -11.35 -7.47 -1.68
CA VAL A 17 -11.53 -8.83 -2.21
C VAL A 17 -12.67 -9.56 -1.49
N LYS A 18 -12.87 -9.30 -0.19
CA LYS A 18 -13.91 -9.95 0.64
C LYS A 18 -15.28 -9.29 0.53
N GLU A 19 -15.34 -7.96 0.58
CA GLU A 19 -16.60 -7.20 0.69
C GLU A 19 -16.97 -6.44 -0.58
N GLY A 20 -16.05 -6.33 -1.56
CA GLY A 20 -16.27 -5.55 -2.79
C GLY A 20 -16.35 -4.04 -2.56
N LYS A 21 -16.10 -3.56 -1.34
CA LYS A 21 -16.14 -2.14 -0.99
C LYS A 21 -14.79 -1.50 -1.24
N TYR A 22 -14.76 -0.60 -2.20
CA TYR A 22 -13.60 0.21 -2.51
C TYR A 22 -13.64 1.51 -1.72
N SER A 23 -12.51 1.91 -1.15
CA SER A 23 -12.39 3.14 -0.36
C SER A 23 -11.14 3.95 -0.73
N TYR A 24 -11.06 5.20 -0.24
CA TYR A 24 -9.83 5.98 -0.34
C TYR A 24 -8.65 5.28 0.37
N ALA A 25 -8.90 4.67 1.53
CA ALA A 25 -7.89 3.90 2.26
C ALA A 25 -7.34 2.72 1.43
N SER A 26 -8.14 2.16 0.53
CA SER A 26 -7.69 1.14 -0.41
C SER A 26 -6.74 1.66 -1.47
N ASN A 27 -6.90 2.92 -1.92
CA ASN A 27 -5.91 3.57 -2.80
C ASN A 27 -4.58 3.79 -2.09
N ILE A 28 -4.63 4.20 -0.84
CA ILE A 28 -3.44 4.39 -0.01
C ILE A 28 -2.70 3.06 0.18
N TYR A 29 -3.43 1.96 0.38
CA TYR A 29 -2.84 0.63 0.42
C TYR A 29 -2.15 0.27 -0.90
N ALA A 30 -2.85 0.42 -2.04
CA ALA A 30 -2.28 0.14 -3.37
C ALA A 30 -1.03 1.00 -3.66
N PHE A 31 -1.01 2.25 -3.20
CA PHE A 31 0.15 3.13 -3.29
C PHE A 31 1.35 2.60 -2.48
N GLY A 32 1.13 2.13 -1.24
CA GLY A 32 2.18 1.50 -0.44
C GLY A 32 2.78 0.27 -1.13
N ILE A 33 1.95 -0.59 -1.71
CA ILE A 33 2.39 -1.78 -2.47
C ILE A 33 3.17 -1.37 -3.74
N LEU A 34 2.75 -0.31 -4.42
CA LEU A 34 3.47 0.23 -5.57
C LEU A 34 4.86 0.75 -5.16
N LEU A 35 4.96 1.47 -4.04
CA LEU A 35 6.24 1.96 -3.52
C LEU A 35 7.19 0.82 -3.17
N ILE A 36 6.70 -0.28 -2.58
CA ILE A 36 7.53 -1.48 -2.35
C ILE A 36 8.06 -2.02 -3.69
N LYS A 37 7.22 -2.12 -4.72
CA LYS A 37 7.66 -2.56 -6.06
C LYS A 37 8.72 -1.62 -6.66
N ILE A 38 8.54 -0.31 -6.56
CA ILE A 38 9.48 0.67 -7.09
C ILE A 38 10.83 0.58 -6.36
N THR A 39 10.80 0.48 -5.03
CA THR A 39 12.02 0.49 -4.20
C THR A 39 12.79 -0.84 -4.26
N THR A 40 12.10 -1.97 -4.34
CA THR A 40 12.73 -3.30 -4.36
C THR A 40 12.95 -3.86 -5.76
N GLY A 41 12.24 -3.35 -6.77
CA GLY A 41 12.17 -3.92 -8.12
C GLY A 41 11.46 -5.27 -8.19
N LYS A 42 10.96 -5.80 -7.06
CA LYS A 42 10.37 -7.15 -6.98
C LYS A 42 8.90 -7.13 -7.40
N HIS A 43 8.49 -8.18 -8.10
CA HIS A 43 7.08 -8.44 -8.34
C HIS A 43 6.44 -8.97 -7.05
N ILE A 44 5.42 -8.25 -6.58
CA ILE A 44 4.61 -8.69 -5.44
C ILE A 44 3.54 -9.61 -6.03
N TYR A 45 3.63 -10.91 -5.72
CA TYR A 45 2.59 -11.88 -6.05
C TYR A 45 1.50 -11.80 -4.98
N GLY A 46 0.25 -12.07 -5.39
CA GLY A 46 -0.95 -11.87 -4.58
C GLY A 46 -0.78 -12.29 -3.13
N ALA A 47 -1.28 -11.46 -2.21
CA ALA A 47 -1.33 -11.78 -0.80
C ALA A 47 -2.09 -13.11 -0.65
N ASN A 48 -1.38 -14.19 -0.36
CA ASN A 48 -1.98 -15.45 0.05
C ASN A 48 -2.63 -15.20 1.40
N ASN A 49 -3.87 -14.71 1.37
CA ASN A 49 -4.86 -14.50 2.43
C ASN A 49 -4.46 -13.87 3.78
N ASN A 50 -3.18 -13.72 4.12
CA ASN A 50 -2.69 -13.21 5.41
C ASN A 50 -1.27 -12.63 5.34
N ASP A 51 -0.46 -12.99 4.35
CA ASP A 51 0.93 -12.54 4.27
C ASP A 51 1.02 -11.24 3.47
N ARG A 52 1.05 -10.14 4.22
CA ARG A 52 1.45 -8.83 3.72
C ARG A 52 2.87 -8.96 3.14
N PRO A 53 3.20 -8.32 2.00
CA PRO A 53 4.55 -8.42 1.45
C PRO A 53 5.56 -8.06 2.54
N PRO A 54 6.60 -8.90 2.75
CA PRO A 54 7.61 -8.61 3.75
C PRO A 54 8.24 -7.26 3.44
N PHE A 55 8.31 -6.40 4.46
CA PHE A 55 9.11 -5.18 4.38
C PHE A 55 10.57 -5.60 4.27
N ASP A 56 11.11 -5.49 3.07
CA ASP A 56 12.49 -5.88 2.79
C ASP A 56 13.44 -4.87 3.45
N GLU A 57 14.49 -5.35 4.12
CA GLU A 57 15.56 -4.49 4.67
C GLU A 57 16.22 -3.64 3.58
N LEU A 58 16.06 -4.02 2.31
CA LEU A 58 16.51 -3.27 1.14
C LEU A 58 15.76 -1.95 0.90
N ILE A 59 14.61 -1.72 1.53
CA ILE A 59 13.85 -0.48 1.36
C ILE A 59 14.52 0.63 2.19
N PRO A 60 14.93 1.77 1.62
CA PRO A 60 15.49 2.88 2.40
C PRO A 60 14.52 3.37 3.48
N SER A 61 15.05 3.75 4.65
CA SER A 61 14.26 4.15 5.84
C SER A 61 13.23 5.24 5.56
N PHE A 62 13.54 6.19 4.67
CA PHE A 62 12.60 7.21 4.21
C PHE A 62 11.32 6.60 3.61
N TYR A 63 11.47 5.61 2.72
CA TYR A 63 10.33 4.93 2.12
C TYR A 63 9.63 4.02 3.13
N GLN A 64 10.34 3.37 4.05
CA GLN A 64 9.71 2.58 5.11
C GLN A 64 8.73 3.42 5.94
N ASN A 65 9.10 4.67 6.27
CA ASN A 65 8.26 5.60 7.03
C ASN A 65 6.97 6.02 6.30
N ILE A 66 6.94 5.88 4.98
CA ILE A 66 5.77 6.15 4.15
C ILE A 66 4.97 4.86 3.93
N ILE A 67 5.65 3.76 3.58
CA ILE A 67 5.01 2.48 3.22
C ILE A 67 4.34 1.84 4.43
N HIS A 68 4.97 1.84 5.61
CA HIS A 68 4.39 1.22 6.82
C HIS A 68 2.95 1.69 7.11
N PRO A 69 2.70 3.00 7.27
CA PRO A 69 1.34 3.47 7.56
C PRO A 69 0.41 3.33 6.35
N CYS A 70 0.91 3.39 5.10
CA CYS A 70 0.08 3.13 3.92
C CYS A 70 -0.43 1.69 3.87
N CYS A 71 0.40 0.76 4.32
CA CYS A 71 0.09 -0.64 4.49
C CYS A 71 -0.25 -0.93 5.96
N ASP A 72 -1.19 -0.20 6.58
CA ASP A 72 -1.77 -0.59 7.89
C ASP A 72 -2.95 -1.57 7.70
N LYS A 73 -3.12 -2.55 8.60
CA LYS A 73 -4.18 -3.56 8.49
C LYS A 73 -5.55 -2.90 8.60
N GLU A 74 -5.68 -1.95 9.53
CA GLU A 74 -6.90 -1.19 9.73
C GLU A 74 -6.94 -0.02 8.73
N PRO A 75 -7.96 0.07 7.85
CA PRO A 75 -8.06 1.14 6.86
C PRO A 75 -8.07 2.54 7.47
N SER A 76 -8.62 2.69 8.68
CA SER A 76 -8.70 3.96 9.41
C SER A 76 -7.34 4.49 9.88
N ASN A 77 -6.34 3.62 10.02
CA ASN A 77 -4.99 3.99 10.44
C ASN A 77 -4.13 4.47 9.27
N ARG A 78 -4.61 4.30 8.04
CA ARG A 78 -3.87 4.72 6.84
C ARG A 78 -3.89 6.23 6.70
N PRO A 79 -2.77 6.83 6.26
CA PRO A 79 -2.67 8.27 6.12
C PRO A 79 -3.63 8.77 5.03
N ASN A 80 -4.19 9.95 5.26
CA ASN A 80 -4.84 10.72 4.21
C ASN A 80 -3.79 11.44 3.33
N GLU A 81 -4.24 12.02 2.21
CA GLU A 81 -3.38 12.78 1.28
C GLU A 81 -2.48 13.80 1.96
N GLN A 82 -3.07 14.58 2.89
CA GLN A 82 -2.37 15.68 3.56
C GLN A 82 -1.24 15.17 4.44
N THR A 83 -1.46 14.06 5.14
CA THR A 83 -0.46 13.42 6.00
C THR A 83 0.68 12.81 5.18
N LEU A 84 0.35 12.22 4.02
CA LEU A 84 1.32 11.67 3.07
C LEU A 84 2.23 12.77 2.50
N THR A 85 1.64 13.87 2.02
CA THR A 85 2.37 15.02 1.48
C THR A 85 3.29 15.65 2.54
N MET A 86 2.83 15.75 3.79
CA MET A 86 3.67 16.27 4.87
C MET A 86 4.88 15.38 5.16
N LYS A 87 4.72 14.06 5.09
CA LYS A 87 5.83 13.10 5.31
C LYS A 87 6.85 13.12 4.16
N SER A 88 6.42 13.36 2.91
CA SER A 88 7.35 13.49 1.79
C SER A 88 8.20 14.77 1.85
N SER A 89 7.68 15.86 2.41
CA SER A 89 8.36 17.16 2.47
C SER A 89 9.45 17.25 3.54
N VAL A 90 9.42 16.36 4.54
CA VAL A 90 10.37 16.36 5.67
C VAL A 90 11.68 15.64 5.33
N GLY A 91 11.79 15.04 4.14
CA GLY A 91 12.99 14.33 3.68
C GLY A 91 14.04 15.18 2.98
N ASN A 92 14.23 16.45 3.37
CA ASN A 92 15.26 17.34 2.83
C ASN A 92 16.18 17.84 3.95
#